data_AF-A0A832A955-F1
#
_entry.id   AF-A0A832A955-F1
#
_cell.length_a   1.000
_cell.length_b   1.000
_cell.length_c   1.000
_cell.angle_alpha   90.00
_cell.angle_beta   90.00
_cell.angle_gamma   90.00
#
_symmetry.space_group_name_H-M   'P 1'
#
loop_
_entity.id
_entity.type
_entity.pdbx_description
1 polymer ?
#
loop_
_entity_poly.entity_id
_entity_poly.type
_entity_poly.pdbx_seq_one_letter_code
_entity_poly.pdbx_strand_id
1 'polypeptide(L)'
;MEILDSLIFGFGTLLGWKPLLIIVAGVIVGIMVGAMPGLSPSTGVALLVPFSYTMSPALAVILLVSIYISSNYGGSITAVLINTPGTPAA
;
A
#
# COMPACT_ATOMS: atom_id res chain seq x y z
N MET A 1 -2.09 -14.82 27.12
CA MET A 1 -3.41 -14.61 26.46
C MET A 1 -3.51 -13.20 25.86
N GLU A 2 -2.91 -12.16 26.45
CA GLU A 2 -2.92 -10.78 25.90
C GLU A 2 -2.48 -10.60 24.44
N ILE A 3 -1.48 -11.35 23.96
CA ILE A 3 -1.02 -11.27 22.57
C ILE A 3 -2.13 -11.71 21.61
N LEU A 4 -2.86 -12.77 21.97
CA LEU A 4 -3.95 -13.28 21.15
C LEU A 4 -5.11 -12.28 21.10
N ASP A 5 -5.42 -11.64 22.23
CA ASP A 5 -6.44 -10.59 22.32
C ASP A 5 -6.08 -9.37 21.46
N SER A 6 -4.80 -8.98 21.46
CA SER A 6 -4.29 -7.87 20.64
C SER A 6 -4.35 -8.18 19.14
N LEU A 7 -4.05 -9.42 18.73
CA LEU A 7 -4.19 -9.85 17.34
C LEU A 7 -5.64 -9.81 16.88
N ILE A 8 -6.55 -10.38 17.68
CA ILE A 8 -7.99 -10.43 17.38
C ILE A 8 -8.55 -9.01 17.25
N PHE A 9 -8.16 -8.10 18.14
CA PHE A 9 -8.54 -6.70 18.06
C PHE A 9 -8.03 -6.01 16.78
N GLY A 10 -6.77 -6.27 16.39
CA GLY A 10 -6.18 -5.74 15.16
C GLY A 10 -6.94 -6.21 13.90
N PHE A 11 -7.23 -7.51 13.79
CA PHE A 11 -8.03 -8.05 12.69
C PHE A 11 -9.45 -7.47 12.67
N GLY A 12 -10.10 -7.33 13.83
CA GLY A 12 -11.40 -6.68 13.94
C GLY A 12 -11.39 -5.23 13.46
N THR A 13 -10.30 -4.50 13.72
CA THR A 13 -10.11 -3.12 13.25
C THR A 13 -10.01 -3.08 11.72
N LEU A 14 -9.26 -4.00 11.10
CA LEU A 14 -9.07 -4.04 9.64
C LEU A 14 -10.38 -4.31 8.87
N LEU A 15 -11.30 -5.06 9.46
CA LEU A 15 -12.61 -5.38 8.86
C LEU A 15 -13.61 -4.21 8.93
N GLY A 16 -13.23 -3.09 9.54
CA GLY A 16 -14.06 -1.89 9.57
C GLY A 16 -14.23 -1.24 8.19
N TRP A 17 -15.36 -0.54 8.01
CA TRP A 17 -15.70 0.14 6.75
C TRP A 17 -14.64 1.16 6.29
N LYS A 18 -14.13 1.99 7.22
CA LYS A 18 -13.13 3.03 6.92
C LYS A 18 -11.77 2.43 6.47
N PRO A 19 -11.16 1.50 7.22
CA PRO A 19 -9.98 0.74 6.79
C PRO A 19 -10.11 0.12 5.41
N LEU A 20 -11.22 -0.57 5.12
CA LEU A 20 -11.43 -1.23 3.83
C LEU A 20 -11.42 -0.24 2.66
N LEU A 21 -12.11 0.90 2.80
CA LEU A 21 -12.09 1.94 1.77
C LEU A 21 -10.69 2.49 1.51
N ILE A 22 -9.91 2.69 2.58
CA ILE A 22 -8.53 3.16 2.48
C ILE A 22 -7.62 2.11 1.86
N ILE A 23 -7.81 0.82 2.17
CA ILE A 23 -7.09 -0.28 1.52
C ILE A 23 -7.37 -0.26 0.02
N VAL A 24 -8.64 -0.22 -0.38
CA VAL A 24 -9.03 -0.20 -1.80
C VAL A 24 -8.43 1.01 -2.52
N ALA A 25 -8.56 2.20 -1.94
CA ALA A 25 -8.00 3.43 -2.51
C ALA A 25 -6.46 3.36 -2.59
N GLY A 26 -5.80 2.90 -1.53
CA GLY A 26 -4.36 2.73 -1.46
C GLY A 26 -3.83 1.71 -2.47
N VAL A 27 -4.57 0.62 -2.71
CA VAL A 27 -4.25 -0.38 -3.72
C VAL A 27 -4.34 0.21 -5.13
N ILE A 28 -5.42 0.93 -5.45
CA ILE A 28 -5.60 1.56 -6.76
C ILE A 28 -4.46 2.56 -7.02
N VAL A 29 -4.19 3.44 -6.06
CA VAL A 29 -3.10 4.43 -6.17
C VAL A 29 -1.75 3.73 -6.28
N GLY A 30 -1.48 2.73 -5.44
CA GLY A 30 -0.21 2.02 -5.46
C GLY A 30 0.03 1.27 -6.77
N ILE A 31 -0.99 0.63 -7.37
CA ILE A 31 -0.86 0.03 -8.71
C ILE A 31 -0.52 1.09 -9.75
N MET A 32 -1.21 2.24 -9.75
CA MET A 32 -0.89 3.33 -10.69
C MET A 32 0.54 3.83 -10.52
N VAL A 33 1.00 3.97 -9.28
CA VAL A 33 2.36 4.38 -8.95
C VAL A 33 3.39 3.34 -9.39
N GLY A 34 3.14 2.05 -9.14
CA GLY A 34 4.01 0.95 -9.57
C GLY A 34 4.05 0.75 -11.09
N ALA A 35 2.94 1.03 -11.78
CA ALA A 35 2.85 0.94 -13.23
C ALA A 35 3.56 2.09 -13.96
N MET A 36 4.08 3.10 -13.26
CA MET A 36 4.88 4.15 -13.87
C MET A 36 6.34 3.67 -14.04
N PRO A 37 6.92 3.72 -15.26
CA PRO A 37 8.29 3.31 -15.48
C PRO A 37 9.29 4.18 -14.72
N GLY A 38 10.27 3.55 -14.10
CA GLY A 38 11.35 4.24 -13.38
C GLY A 38 11.01 4.70 -11.96
N LEU A 39 9.78 4.44 -11.47
CA LEU A 39 9.41 4.76 -10.10
C LEU A 39 9.49 3.52 -9.21
N SER A 40 10.25 3.63 -8.11
CA SER A 40 10.32 2.54 -7.13
C SER A 40 9.15 2.63 -6.13
N PRO A 41 8.67 1.51 -5.57
CA PRO A 41 7.65 1.49 -4.53
C PRO A 41 8.02 2.33 -3.31
N SER A 42 9.29 2.38 -2.91
CA SER A 42 9.75 3.22 -1.80
C SER A 42 9.61 4.71 -2.12
N THR A 43 9.93 5.13 -3.36
CA THR A 43 9.66 6.50 -3.83
C THR A 43 8.16 6.80 -3.85
N GLY A 44 7.35 5.85 -4.32
CA GLY A 44 5.88 5.96 -4.33
C GLY A 44 5.28 6.17 -2.94
N VAL A 45 5.73 5.37 -1.96
CA VAL A 45 5.34 5.54 -0.56
C VAL A 45 5.79 6.91 -0.05
N ALA A 46 7.04 7.33 -0.28
CA ALA A 46 7.56 8.62 0.17
C ALA A 46 6.74 9.82 -0.35
N LEU A 47 6.27 9.76 -1.61
CA LEU A 47 5.41 10.79 -2.20
C LEU A 47 4.03 10.85 -1.54
N LEU A 48 3.54 9.73 -1.01
CA LEU A 48 2.21 9.60 -0.41
C LEU A 48 2.22 9.72 1.13
N VAL A 49 3.39 9.73 1.77
CA VAL A 49 3.56 10.00 3.21
C VAL A 49 2.84 11.26 3.70
N PRO A 50 2.87 12.41 3.00
CA PRO A 50 2.20 13.62 3.49
C PRO A 50 0.69 13.46 3.70
N PHE A 51 0.04 12.58 2.93
CA PHE A 51 -1.39 12.29 3.08
C PHE A 51 -1.69 11.51 4.36
N SER A 52 -0.70 10.82 4.92
CA SER A 52 -0.85 10.06 6.16
C SER A 52 -0.86 10.95 7.42
N TYR A 53 -0.35 12.18 7.35
CA TYR A 53 -0.19 13.08 8.51
C TYR A 53 -1.51 13.59 9.09
N THR A 54 -2.58 13.65 8.29
CA THR A 54 -3.91 14.09 8.73
C THR A 54 -4.78 12.92 9.21
N MET A 55 -4.28 11.68 9.10
CA MET A 55 -5.04 10.47 9.39
C MET A 55 -4.71 9.93 10.78
N SER A 56 -5.64 9.14 11.36
CA SER A 56 -5.33 8.41 12.59
C SER A 56 -4.16 7.42 12.36
N PRO A 57 -3.31 7.14 13.35
CA PRO A 57 -2.13 6.28 13.18
C PRO A 57 -2.43 4.92 12.53
N ALA A 58 -3.53 4.27 12.90
CA ALA A 58 -3.94 2.99 12.31
C ALA A 58 -4.23 3.13 10.80
N LEU A 59 -5.05 4.12 10.41
CA LEU A 59 -5.40 4.36 9.01
C LEU A 59 -4.21 4.83 8.16
N ALA A 60 -3.30 5.60 8.75
CA ALA A 60 -2.06 6.03 8.11
C ALA A 60 -1.18 4.82 7.75
N VAL A 61 -0.94 3.90 8.70
CA VAL A 61 -0.18 2.68 8.45
C VAL A 61 -0.86 1.81 7.39
N ILE A 62 -2.18 1.63 7.49
CA ILE A 62 -2.96 0.87 6.51
C ILE A 62 -2.78 1.44 5.10
N LEU A 63 -2.88 2.76 4.94
CA LEU A 63 -2.71 3.43 3.65
C LEU A 63 -1.31 3.15 3.08
N LEU A 64 -0.25 3.43 3.85
CA LEU A 64 1.14 3.31 3.40
C LEU A 64 1.51 1.86 3.05
N VAL A 65 1.07 0.89 3.86
CA VAL A 65 1.29 -0.54 3.59
C VAL A 65 0.54 -0.97 2.34
N SER A 66 -0.71 -0.53 2.17
CA SER A 66 -1.53 -0.87 0.98
C SER A 66 -0.88 -0.36 -0.30
N ILE A 67 -0.38 0.88 -0.30
CA ILE A 67 0.36 1.47 -1.42
C ILE A 67 1.65 0.68 -1.70
N TYR A 68 2.42 0.38 -0.65
CA TYR A 68 3.69 -0.32 -0.82
C TYR A 68 3.50 -1.68 -1.51
N ILE A 69 2.59 -2.52 -0.99
CA ILE A 69 2.38 -3.88 -1.50
C ILE A 69 1.85 -3.83 -2.94
N SER A 70 0.86 -2.98 -3.19
CA SER A 70 0.24 -2.86 -4.52
C SER A 70 1.16 -2.22 -5.56
N SER A 71 2.07 -1.32 -5.15
CA SER A 71 3.08 -0.73 -6.03
C SER A 71 4.16 -1.72 -6.44
N ASN A 72 4.58 -2.62 -5.53
CA ASN A 72 5.46 -3.73 -5.90
C ASN A 72 4.81 -4.62 -6.96
N TYR A 73 3.53 -4.96 -6.77
CA TYR A 73 2.78 -5.70 -7.81
C TYR A 73 2.64 -4.90 -9.12
N GLY A 74 2.33 -3.60 -9.04
CA GLY A 74 2.17 -2.72 -10.21
C GLY A 74 3.43 -2.65 -11.09
N GLY A 75 4.62 -2.81 -10.52
CA GLY A 75 5.88 -2.86 -11.27
C GLY A 75 5.93 -3.97 -12.32
N SER A 76 5.20 -5.07 -12.10
CA SER A 76 5.08 -6.16 -13.09
C SER A 76 4.35 -5.71 -14.36
N ILE A 77 3.41 -4.77 -14.26
CA ILE A 77 2.63 -4.28 -15.41
C ILE A 77 3.55 -3.60 -16.43
N THR A 78 4.43 -2.71 -15.95
CA THR A 78 5.42 -2.02 -16.79
C THR A 78 6.45 -3.00 -17.35
N ALA A 79 6.90 -3.97 -16.54
CA ALA A 79 7.86 -4.97 -16.97
C ALA A 79 7.32 -5.85 -18.10
N VAL A 80 6.05 -6.25 -18.01
CA VAL A 80 5.41 -7.07 -19.04
C VAL A 80 5.09 -6.26 -20.31
N LEU A 81 4.55 -5.05 -20.18
CA LEU A 81 4.06 -4.28 -21.33
C LEU A 81 5.15 -3.49 -22.07
N ILE A 82 6.14 -2.95 -21.34
CA ILE A 82 7.12 -1.99 -21.86
C ILE A 82 8.56 -2.54 -21.76
N ASN A 83 8.74 -3.77 -21.25
CA ASN A 83 10.04 -4.45 -21.13
C ASN A 83 11.10 -3.60 -20.38
N THR A 84 10.62 -2.72 -19.50
CA THR A 84 11.45 -1.92 -18.60
C THR A 84 11.59 -2.69 -17.29
N PRO A 85 12.80 -2.82 -16.72
CA PRO A 85 12.98 -3.56 -15.46
C PRO A 85 11.96 -3.13 -14.40
N GLY A 86 11.16 -4.10 -13.96
CA GLY A 86 10.26 -3.93 -12.83
C GLY A 86 11.04 -3.81 -11.51
N THR A 87 10.32 -3.60 -10.42
CA THR A 87 10.95 -3.59 -9.10
C THR A 87 11.53 -4.98 -8.77
N PRO A 88 12.67 -5.12 -8.06
CA PRO A 88 13.28 -6.43 -7.79
C PRO A 88 12.41 -7.41 -6.97
N ALA A 89 11.35 -6.91 -6.33
CA ALA A 89 10.42 -7.70 -5.53
C ALA A 89 9.17 -8.15 -6.33
N ALA A 90 9.06 -7.75 -7.60
CA ALA A 90 7.92 -8.03 -8.49
C ALA A 90 8.14 -9.29 -9.34
#